data_AF-A0A356MPY5-F1
#
_entry.id   AF-A0A356MPY5-F1
#
_cell.length_a   1.000
_cell.length_b   1.000
_cell.length_c   1.000
_cell.angle_alpha   90.00
_cell.angle_beta   90.00
_cell.angle_gamma   90.00
#
_symmetry.space_group_name_H-M   'P 1'
#
loop_
_entity.id
_entity.type
_entity.pdbx_description
1 polymer ?
#
loop_
_entity_poly.entity_id
_entity_poly.type
_entity_poly.pdbx_seq_one_letter_code
_entity_poly.pdbx_strand_id
1 'polypeptide(L)'
;MIFSVALVLGCVEPQPQTLTLPSISDRNREVRKAMLGFNEAQFKKECAAIDEVLLGIDLQVDTLAGNVRLVVDTNHRSGGLEGWNASPGQRVVWDWQAFSLDGQALAQGRDEFEVERGSVPQAFHEAAKHLGHKAKAEVWSPSISAFGVRGIPGQILPYSPVRLKVLQTRSAQDTSWIGGMHRGDCSEKVWLETALMSTVDQDDVMQLDQGVWCMVHREWEQSLEDGMSVLLKIHTATMTGSFERETQMEWSMGTPNQLVEALERALSAKPRSRRLTVWSISDCAFGTDGSPEIGIPSRTPLRFDVEILPFQELILSKNN
;
A
#
# COMPACT_ATOMS: atom_id res chain seq x y z
N MET A 1 -70.14 23.86 73.68
CA MET A 1 -70.31 25.11 72.89
C MET A 1 -68.93 25.53 72.43
N ILE A 2 -68.51 25.11 71.24
CA ILE A 2 -68.70 25.76 69.93
C ILE A 2 -67.67 26.87 69.69
N PHE A 3 -66.88 26.62 68.65
CA PHE A 3 -65.85 27.42 68.00
C PHE A 3 -66.31 28.82 67.58
N SER A 4 -65.38 29.77 67.51
CA SER A 4 -65.30 30.73 66.40
C SER A 4 -63.88 31.27 66.27
N VAL A 5 -63.10 30.70 65.35
CA VAL A 5 -61.95 31.36 64.74
C VAL A 5 -62.27 31.45 63.26
N ALA A 6 -62.35 32.68 62.75
CA ALA A 6 -62.62 32.97 61.36
C ALA A 6 -61.40 32.56 60.51
N LEU A 7 -61.60 31.61 59.59
CA LEU A 7 -60.64 31.25 58.55
C LEU A 7 -60.87 32.17 57.35
N VAL A 8 -59.92 33.08 57.12
CA VAL A 8 -59.83 33.85 55.89
C VAL A 8 -59.31 32.90 54.80
N LEU A 9 -60.20 32.49 53.90
CA LEU A 9 -59.84 31.77 52.67
C LEU A 9 -59.13 32.75 51.72
N GLY A 10 -57.80 32.77 51.77
CA GLY A 10 -56.99 33.35 50.72
C GLY A 10 -57.02 32.44 49.49
N CYS A 11 -57.68 32.87 48.42
CA CYS A 11 -57.53 32.27 47.10
C CYS A 11 -56.08 32.48 46.63
N VAL A 12 -55.23 31.47 46.80
CA VAL A 12 -53.93 31.43 46.12
C VAL A 12 -54.17 30.87 44.73
N GLU A 13 -54.17 31.75 43.74
CA GLU A 13 -54.12 31.38 42.33
C GLU A 13 -52.88 30.49 42.10
N PRO A 14 -53.00 29.27 41.55
CA PRO A 14 -51.83 28.51 41.16
C PRO A 14 -51.12 29.28 40.06
N GLN A 15 -49.89 29.73 40.33
CA GLN A 15 -49.03 30.31 39.30
C GLN A 15 -49.03 29.37 38.09
N PRO A 16 -49.28 29.87 36.86
CA PRO A 16 -49.17 29.04 35.69
C PRO A 16 -47.74 28.53 35.62
N GLN A 17 -47.55 27.22 35.73
CA GLN A 17 -46.30 26.59 35.34
C GLN A 17 -46.10 26.97 33.87
N THR A 18 -45.22 27.93 33.62
CA THR A 18 -44.77 28.25 32.28
C THR A 18 -44.21 26.97 31.70
N LEU A 19 -44.95 26.38 30.76
CA LEU A 19 -44.49 25.35 29.85
C LEU A 19 -43.39 25.96 28.97
N THR A 20 -42.21 26.19 29.56
CA THR A 20 -41.01 26.52 28.81
C THR A 20 -40.63 25.26 28.05
N LEU A 21 -41.06 25.20 26.79
CA LEU A 21 -40.56 24.20 25.85
C LEU A 21 -39.02 24.24 25.91
N PRO A 22 -38.35 23.08 26.07
CA PRO A 22 -36.90 23.05 26.17
C PRO A 22 -36.28 23.73 24.96
N SER A 23 -35.27 24.55 25.21
CA SER A 23 -34.61 25.31 24.16
C SER A 23 -34.00 24.35 23.13
N ILE A 24 -33.80 24.83 21.89
CA ILE A 24 -33.12 24.05 20.86
C ILE A 24 -31.73 23.60 21.34
N SER A 25 -31.05 24.41 22.14
CA SER A 25 -29.78 24.04 22.80
C SER A 25 -29.92 22.88 23.79
N ASP A 26 -30.97 22.86 24.61
CA ASP A 26 -31.20 21.79 25.58
C ASP A 26 -31.54 20.48 24.88
N ARG A 27 -32.42 20.54 23.86
CA ARG A 27 -32.73 19.38 23.01
C ARG A 27 -31.48 18.85 22.30
N ASN A 28 -30.64 19.74 21.75
CA ASN A 28 -29.38 19.34 21.11
C ASN A 28 -28.41 18.69 22.10
N ARG A 29 -28.36 19.17 23.35
CA ARG A 29 -27.54 18.58 24.40
C ARG A 29 -28.03 17.20 24.79
N GLU A 30 -29.35 17.02 24.94
CA GLU A 30 -29.98 15.73 25.24
C GLU A 30 -29.75 14.72 24.11
N VAL A 31 -29.93 15.12 22.85
CA VAL A 31 -29.66 14.27 21.69
C VAL A 31 -28.19 13.85 21.65
N ARG A 32 -27.23 14.77 21.88
CA ARG A 32 -25.81 14.40 21.95
C ARG A 32 -25.52 13.41 23.07
N LYS A 33 -26.11 13.61 24.24
CA LYS A 33 -25.93 12.69 25.39
C LYS A 33 -26.51 11.30 25.07
N ALA A 34 -27.68 11.23 24.45
CA ALA A 34 -28.31 9.98 24.03
C ALA A 34 -27.45 9.26 22.95
N MET A 35 -26.92 9.99 21.98
CA MET A 35 -26.02 9.44 20.95
C MET A 35 -24.73 8.89 21.56
N LEU A 36 -24.12 9.59 22.52
CA LEU A 36 -22.93 9.11 23.22
C LEU A 36 -23.23 7.80 23.96
N GLY A 37 -24.35 7.73 24.69
CA GLY A 37 -24.76 6.51 25.39
C GLY A 37 -25.05 5.33 24.45
N PHE A 38 -25.71 5.60 23.31
CA PHE A 38 -25.93 4.59 22.28
C PHE A 38 -24.61 4.06 21.70
N ASN A 39 -23.70 4.97 21.32
CA ASN A 39 -22.40 4.61 20.76
C ASN A 39 -21.56 3.78 21.76
N GLU A 40 -21.56 4.15 23.04
CA GLU A 40 -20.85 3.41 24.07
C GLU A 40 -21.43 2.00 24.28
N ALA A 41 -22.75 1.87 24.34
CA ALA A 41 -23.42 0.58 24.47
C ALA A 41 -23.17 -0.32 23.25
N GLN A 42 -23.27 0.25 22.05
CA GLN A 42 -23.00 -0.43 20.79
C GLN A 42 -21.54 -0.89 20.70
N PHE A 43 -20.59 -0.04 21.08
CA PHE A 43 -19.18 -0.38 21.12
C PHE A 43 -18.89 -1.56 22.06
N LYS A 44 -19.47 -1.56 23.27
CA LYS A 44 -19.32 -2.68 24.23
C LYS A 44 -19.88 -3.98 23.66
N LYS A 45 -21.05 -3.91 23.00
CA LYS A 45 -21.67 -5.07 22.35
C LYS A 45 -20.80 -5.63 21.22
N GLU A 46 -20.24 -4.76 20.38
CA GLU A 46 -19.35 -5.15 19.29
C GLU A 46 -18.08 -5.82 19.79
N CYS A 47 -17.44 -5.25 20.83
CA CYS A 47 -16.24 -5.85 21.43
C CYS A 47 -16.54 -7.23 22.01
N ALA A 48 -17.65 -7.39 22.73
CA ALA A 48 -18.03 -8.69 23.29
C ALA A 48 -18.28 -9.74 22.19
N ALA A 49 -18.92 -9.36 21.09
CA ALA A 49 -19.15 -10.25 19.96
C ALA A 49 -17.84 -10.67 19.27
N ILE A 50 -16.88 -9.76 19.14
CA ILE A 50 -15.55 -10.09 18.61
C ILE A 50 -14.83 -11.06 19.55
N ASP A 51 -14.80 -10.76 20.85
CA ASP A 51 -14.13 -11.60 21.84
C ASP A 51 -14.75 -13.02 21.87
N GLU A 52 -16.07 -13.15 21.75
CA GLU A 52 -16.77 -14.45 21.67
C GLU A 52 -16.32 -15.29 20.47
N VAL A 53 -16.17 -14.67 19.29
CA VAL A 53 -15.68 -15.37 18.09
C VAL A 53 -14.21 -15.79 18.26
N LEU A 54 -13.40 -14.95 18.90
CA LEU A 54 -11.98 -15.19 19.11
C LEU A 54 -11.68 -16.26 20.16
N LEU A 55 -12.59 -16.52 21.11
CA LEU A 55 -12.45 -17.62 22.08
C LEU A 55 -12.31 -19.00 21.41
N GLY A 56 -12.78 -19.14 20.17
CA GLY A 56 -12.65 -20.37 19.38
C GLY A 56 -11.33 -20.50 18.60
N ILE A 57 -10.44 -19.50 18.65
CA ILE A 57 -9.20 -19.46 17.86
C ILE A 57 -7.99 -19.76 18.75
N ASP A 58 -7.30 -20.86 18.48
CA ASP A 58 -6.05 -21.26 19.17
C ASP A 58 -4.82 -20.55 18.59
N LEU A 59 -4.89 -19.21 18.47
CA LEU A 59 -3.79 -18.37 17.99
C LEU A 59 -3.53 -17.24 18.98
N GLN A 60 -2.31 -16.72 18.98
CA GLN A 60 -2.00 -15.54 19.78
C GLN A 60 -2.76 -14.33 19.23
N VAL A 61 -3.58 -13.72 20.09
CA VAL A 61 -4.36 -12.52 19.80
C VAL A 61 -3.79 -11.35 20.59
N ASP A 62 -3.30 -10.34 19.89
CA ASP A 62 -2.84 -9.10 20.51
C ASP A 62 -3.97 -8.05 20.51
N THR A 63 -4.15 -7.35 21.63
CA THR A 63 -5.13 -6.26 21.74
C THR A 63 -4.44 -4.91 21.58
N LEU A 64 -4.84 -4.16 20.55
CA LEU A 64 -4.29 -2.87 20.18
C LEU A 64 -5.25 -1.73 20.57
N ALA A 65 -4.80 -0.48 20.36
CA ALA A 65 -5.63 0.70 20.60
C ALA A 65 -6.93 0.66 19.78
N GLY A 66 -8.01 1.24 20.32
CA GLY A 66 -9.32 1.18 19.70
C GLY A 66 -10.02 -0.18 19.79
N ASN A 67 -9.57 -1.08 20.67
CA ASN A 67 -10.07 -2.46 20.81
C ASN A 67 -9.96 -3.29 19.53
N VAL A 68 -8.90 -3.02 18.76
CA VAL A 68 -8.55 -3.83 17.60
C VAL A 68 -7.84 -5.10 18.10
N ARG A 69 -8.21 -6.26 17.57
CA ARG A 69 -7.56 -7.54 17.85
C ARG A 69 -6.76 -7.95 16.62
N LEU A 70 -5.50 -8.28 16.83
CA LEU A 70 -4.59 -8.65 15.76
C LEU A 70 -4.17 -10.11 15.93
N VAL A 71 -4.29 -10.87 14.86
CA VAL A 71 -3.77 -12.24 14.75
C VAL A 71 -2.79 -12.27 13.59
N VAL A 72 -1.49 -12.35 13.89
CA VAL A 72 -0.44 -12.35 12.86
C VAL A 72 -0.16 -13.78 12.42
N ASP A 73 -0.12 -14.01 11.11
CA ASP A 73 0.31 -15.29 10.57
C ASP A 73 1.84 -15.42 10.69
N THR A 74 2.30 -16.15 11.70
CA THR A 74 3.73 -16.37 11.97
C THR A 74 4.39 -17.34 11.00
N ASN A 75 3.61 -18.08 10.20
CA ASN A 75 4.15 -19.07 9.26
C ASN A 75 4.73 -18.44 7.97
N HIS A 76 4.49 -17.14 7.76
CA HIS A 76 5.00 -16.40 6.61
C HIS A 76 6.11 -15.41 7.03
N ARG A 77 7.27 -15.96 7.40
CA ARG A 77 8.54 -15.21 7.41
C ARG A 77 9.32 -15.55 6.17
N SER A 78 9.12 -14.81 5.09
CA SER A 78 9.95 -14.97 3.89
C SER A 78 10.04 -13.67 3.11
N GLY A 79 11.21 -13.02 3.19
CA GLY A 79 11.68 -12.07 2.17
C GLY A 79 12.28 -10.77 2.71
N GLY A 80 13.58 -10.59 2.44
CA GLY A 80 14.31 -9.31 2.21
C GLY A 80 14.39 -8.25 3.32
N LEU A 81 13.34 -8.06 4.11
CA LEU A 81 13.19 -7.07 5.17
C LEU A 81 12.82 -7.76 6.49
N GLU A 82 13.52 -8.84 6.85
CA GLU A 82 13.26 -9.55 8.09
C GLU A 82 13.38 -8.59 9.30
N GLY A 83 12.35 -8.60 10.16
CA GLY A 83 12.30 -7.76 11.35
C GLY A 83 11.95 -6.29 11.10
N TRP A 84 11.73 -5.87 9.86
CA TRP A 84 11.16 -4.54 9.59
C TRP A 84 9.69 -4.53 10.01
N ASN A 85 9.30 -3.52 10.79
CA ASN A 85 7.92 -3.18 11.12
C ASN A 85 7.63 -1.75 10.68
N ALA A 86 6.39 -1.47 10.28
CA ALA A 86 6.02 -0.13 9.85
C ALA A 86 6.09 0.86 11.02
N SER A 87 6.77 1.98 10.81
CA SER A 87 6.88 3.08 11.76
C SER A 87 6.00 4.27 11.34
N PRO A 88 5.59 5.14 12.27
CA PRO A 88 4.86 6.37 11.93
C PRO A 88 5.56 7.17 10.82
N GLY A 89 4.79 7.61 9.82
CA GLY A 89 5.31 8.34 8.67
C GLY A 89 5.87 7.48 7.53
N GLN A 90 6.01 6.16 7.70
CA GLN A 90 6.34 5.26 6.60
C GLN A 90 5.10 4.93 5.77
N ARG A 91 5.30 4.61 4.50
CA ARG A 91 4.23 4.21 3.58
C ARG A 91 4.13 2.70 3.45
N VAL A 92 2.91 2.19 3.57
CA VAL A 92 2.58 0.78 3.40
C VAL A 92 1.49 0.62 2.35
N VAL A 93 1.48 -0.55 1.72
CA VAL A 93 0.40 -1.00 0.84
C VAL A 93 -0.28 -2.18 1.52
N TRP A 94 -1.60 -2.10 1.63
CA TRP A 94 -2.44 -3.16 2.14
C TRP A 94 -3.30 -3.71 1.03
N ASP A 95 -3.16 -5.00 0.74
CA ASP A 95 -4.18 -5.79 0.07
C ASP A 95 -5.09 -6.38 1.15
N TRP A 96 -6.37 -6.01 1.15
CA TRP A 96 -7.28 -6.37 2.23
C TRP A 96 -8.63 -6.88 1.74
N GLN A 97 -9.22 -7.75 2.56
CA GLN A 97 -10.59 -8.25 2.38
C GLN A 97 -11.34 -8.19 3.71
N ALA A 98 -12.46 -7.50 3.72
CA ALA A 98 -13.35 -7.35 4.85
C ALA A 98 -14.45 -8.42 4.85
N PHE A 99 -14.69 -8.96 6.03
CA PHE A 99 -15.73 -9.93 6.34
C PHE A 99 -16.54 -9.45 7.54
N SER A 100 -17.80 -9.83 7.60
CA SER A 100 -18.57 -9.79 8.85
C SER A 100 -18.09 -10.88 9.82
N LEU A 101 -18.54 -10.79 11.07
CA LEU A 101 -18.12 -11.73 12.13
C LEU A 101 -18.58 -13.17 11.88
N ASP A 102 -19.63 -13.38 11.09
CA ASP A 102 -20.12 -14.68 10.63
C ASP A 102 -19.33 -15.24 9.42
N GLY A 103 -18.36 -14.48 8.90
CA GLY A 103 -17.49 -14.88 7.80
C GLY A 103 -18.00 -14.54 6.40
N GLN A 104 -19.12 -13.84 6.24
CA GLN A 104 -19.55 -13.35 4.93
C GLN A 104 -18.60 -12.26 4.41
N ALA A 105 -18.16 -12.38 3.16
CA ALA A 105 -17.34 -11.36 2.51
C ALA A 105 -18.18 -10.09 2.25
N LEU A 106 -17.63 -8.93 2.62
CA LEU A 106 -18.31 -7.63 2.52
C LEU A 106 -17.68 -6.73 1.47
N ALA A 107 -16.36 -6.57 1.52
CA ALA A 107 -15.60 -5.67 0.67
C ALA A 107 -14.16 -6.17 0.50
N GLN A 108 -13.48 -5.69 -0.52
CA GLN A 108 -12.05 -5.91 -0.71
C GLN A 108 -11.44 -4.68 -1.37
N GLY A 109 -10.16 -4.46 -1.16
CA GLY A 109 -9.46 -3.31 -1.69
C GLY A 109 -7.96 -3.44 -1.61
N ARG A 110 -7.30 -2.48 -2.26
CA ARG A 110 -5.87 -2.24 -2.15
C ARG A 110 -5.67 -0.77 -1.85
N ASP A 111 -5.08 -0.46 -0.70
CA ASP A 111 -4.85 0.91 -0.25
C ASP A 111 -3.37 1.13 0.05
N GLU A 112 -2.84 2.24 -0.44
CA GLU A 112 -1.53 2.75 -0.04
C GLU A 112 -1.72 3.95 0.89
N PHE A 113 -1.11 3.91 2.07
CA PHE A 113 -1.25 4.97 3.05
C PHE A 113 0.01 5.17 3.89
N GLU A 114 0.14 6.38 4.45
CA GLU A 114 1.17 6.72 5.42
C GLU A 114 0.70 6.37 6.83
N VAL A 115 1.48 5.59 7.57
CA VAL A 115 1.12 5.15 8.92
C VAL A 115 0.98 6.36 9.85
N GLU A 116 -0.15 6.45 10.54
CA GLU A 116 -0.62 7.54 11.42
C GLU A 116 -0.99 8.87 10.74
N ARG A 117 -0.84 8.98 9.41
CA ARG A 117 -1.18 10.23 8.67
C ARG A 117 -2.15 10.03 7.51
N GLY A 118 -2.30 8.81 7.02
CA GLY A 118 -3.19 8.47 5.92
C GLY A 118 -4.67 8.52 6.30
N SER A 119 -5.51 8.82 5.32
CA SER A 119 -6.97 8.90 5.45
C SER A 119 -7.65 7.53 5.43
N VAL A 120 -7.17 6.61 6.26
CA VAL A 120 -7.72 5.25 6.44
C VAL A 120 -8.23 5.06 7.87
N PRO A 121 -9.07 4.05 8.14
CA PRO A 121 -9.56 3.78 9.49
C PRO A 121 -8.46 3.63 10.55
N GLN A 122 -8.78 3.91 11.81
CA GLN A 122 -7.84 3.77 12.92
C GLN A 122 -7.25 2.35 13.01
N ALA A 123 -8.08 1.33 12.77
CA ALA A 123 -7.64 -0.06 12.82
C ALA A 123 -6.52 -0.38 11.81
N PHE A 124 -6.48 0.34 10.67
CA PHE A 124 -5.42 0.17 9.67
C PHE A 124 -4.09 0.68 10.23
N HIS A 125 -4.11 1.88 10.82
CA HIS A 125 -2.91 2.46 11.44
C HIS A 125 -2.40 1.63 12.61
N GLU A 126 -3.29 1.20 13.50
CA GLU A 126 -2.90 0.43 14.69
C GLU A 126 -2.33 -0.92 14.31
N ALA A 127 -2.97 -1.68 13.42
CA ALA A 127 -2.44 -2.98 13.00
C ALA A 127 -1.16 -2.84 12.16
N ALA A 128 -1.04 -1.83 11.29
CA ALA A 128 0.12 -1.69 10.41
C ALA A 128 1.46 -1.61 11.17
N LYS A 129 1.46 -0.96 12.34
CA LYS A 129 2.63 -0.83 13.23
C LYS A 129 3.19 -2.17 13.73
N HIS A 130 2.36 -3.20 13.75
CA HIS A 130 2.70 -4.54 14.23
C HIS A 130 2.97 -5.52 13.09
N LEU A 131 2.86 -5.07 11.84
CA LEU A 131 3.06 -5.89 10.66
C LEU A 131 4.37 -5.51 9.97
N GLY A 132 5.03 -6.53 9.41
CA GLY A 132 6.22 -6.36 8.59
C GLY A 132 5.93 -6.34 7.10
N HIS A 133 6.98 -6.46 6.29
CA HIS A 133 6.87 -6.53 4.83
C HIS A 133 6.47 -7.96 4.42
N LYS A 134 5.47 -8.07 3.53
CA LYS A 134 4.82 -9.33 3.12
C LYS A 134 4.17 -10.09 4.28
N ALA A 135 3.82 -9.41 5.38
CA ALA A 135 3.16 -10.01 6.52
C ALA A 135 1.66 -10.19 6.26
N LYS A 136 1.12 -11.36 6.59
CA LYS A 136 -0.32 -11.62 6.58
C LYS A 136 -0.88 -11.58 8.00
N ALA A 137 -2.09 -11.05 8.14
CA ALA A 137 -2.78 -11.02 9.42
C ALA A 137 -4.29 -11.00 9.28
N GLU A 138 -4.97 -11.38 10.35
CA GLU A 138 -6.39 -11.09 10.57
C GLU A 138 -6.53 -9.96 11.61
N VAL A 139 -7.27 -8.92 11.24
CA VAL A 139 -7.55 -7.76 12.08
C VAL A 139 -9.04 -7.72 12.39
N TRP A 140 -9.40 -7.83 13.65
CA TRP A 140 -10.79 -7.75 14.09
C TRP A 140 -11.03 -6.41 14.76
N SER A 141 -12.02 -5.67 14.29
CA SER A 141 -12.22 -4.30 14.72
C SER A 141 -13.70 -4.02 15.00
N PRO A 142 -14.02 -3.32 16.11
CA PRO A 142 -15.32 -2.70 16.26
C PRO A 142 -15.52 -1.66 15.16
N SER A 143 -16.78 -1.32 14.90
CA SER A 143 -17.17 -0.43 13.81
C SER A 143 -16.47 0.92 13.94
N ILE A 144 -16.45 1.53 15.14
CA ILE A 144 -15.89 2.86 15.37
C ILE A 144 -14.40 3.00 15.00
N SER A 145 -13.63 1.92 15.16
CA SER A 145 -12.20 1.88 14.83
C SER A 145 -11.96 1.47 13.36
N ALA A 146 -12.98 0.94 12.68
CA ALA A 146 -13.00 0.59 11.26
C ALA A 146 -13.83 1.60 10.45
N PHE A 147 -14.94 1.16 9.84
CA PHE A 147 -15.75 1.96 8.89
C PHE A 147 -16.84 2.81 9.56
N GLY A 148 -16.96 2.71 10.88
CA GLY A 148 -17.71 3.61 11.75
C GLY A 148 -19.22 3.64 11.51
N VAL A 149 -19.78 4.81 11.84
CA VAL A 149 -21.23 5.08 11.79
C VAL A 149 -21.78 5.21 10.37
N ARG A 150 -20.90 5.27 9.36
CA ARG A 150 -21.29 5.39 7.95
C ARG A 150 -21.17 4.06 7.22
N GLY A 151 -20.21 3.22 7.61
CA GLY A 151 -19.86 2.03 6.85
C GLY A 151 -19.33 2.41 5.46
N ILE A 152 -19.42 1.45 4.53
CA ILE A 152 -19.17 1.66 3.10
C ILE A 152 -20.51 1.47 2.38
N PRO A 153 -21.07 2.51 1.74
CA PRO A 153 -22.36 2.41 1.07
C PRO A 153 -22.45 1.22 0.11
N GLY A 154 -23.46 0.37 0.32
CA GLY A 154 -23.70 -0.82 -0.50
C GLY A 154 -22.81 -2.04 -0.19
N GLN A 155 -21.87 -1.94 0.76
CA GLN A 155 -20.94 -3.02 1.09
C GLN A 155 -20.89 -3.33 2.59
N ILE A 156 -20.60 -2.32 3.41
CA ILE A 156 -20.47 -2.44 4.86
C ILE A 156 -21.52 -1.56 5.51
N LEU A 157 -22.41 -2.15 6.31
CA LEU A 157 -23.49 -1.40 6.96
C LEU A 157 -22.93 -0.50 8.08
N PRO A 158 -23.61 0.63 8.38
CA PRO A 158 -23.34 1.42 9.58
C PRO A 158 -23.23 0.57 10.84
N TYR A 159 -22.29 0.89 11.72
CA TYR A 159 -22.10 0.19 13.02
C TYR A 159 -21.84 -1.32 12.88
N SER A 160 -21.18 -1.73 11.79
CA SER A 160 -20.78 -3.13 11.61
C SER A 160 -19.36 -3.36 12.10
N PRO A 161 -19.14 -4.24 13.09
CA PRO A 161 -17.80 -4.77 13.36
C PRO A 161 -17.35 -5.63 12.19
N VAL A 162 -16.04 -5.66 11.94
CA VAL A 162 -15.47 -6.33 10.76
C VAL A 162 -14.25 -7.14 11.15
N ARG A 163 -14.03 -8.20 10.37
CA ARG A 163 -12.77 -8.93 10.28
C ARG A 163 -12.11 -8.60 8.96
N LEU A 164 -10.87 -8.14 9.00
CA LEU A 164 -10.05 -7.88 7.82
C LEU A 164 -9.00 -8.98 7.69
N LYS A 165 -8.89 -9.60 6.53
CA LYS A 165 -7.69 -10.33 6.14
C LYS A 165 -6.80 -9.38 5.38
N VAL A 166 -5.55 -9.23 5.80
CA VAL A 166 -4.64 -8.24 5.25
C VAL A 166 -3.31 -8.86 4.85
N LEU A 167 -2.75 -8.39 3.74
CA LEU A 167 -1.35 -8.57 3.37
C LEU A 167 -0.72 -7.18 3.35
N GLN A 168 0.22 -6.94 4.27
CA GLN A 168 0.98 -5.70 4.31
C GLN A 168 2.28 -5.84 3.51
N THR A 169 2.56 -4.86 2.65
CA THR A 169 3.87 -4.66 2.06
C THR A 169 4.35 -3.25 2.32
N ARG A 170 5.67 -3.07 2.49
CA ARG A 170 6.27 -1.73 2.49
C ARG A 170 6.14 -1.13 1.09
N SER A 171 5.71 0.13 0.96
CA SER A 171 5.56 0.75 -0.35
C SER A 171 6.92 1.08 -0.98
N ALA A 172 7.08 0.81 -2.29
CA ALA A 172 8.23 1.28 -3.05
C ALA A 172 8.29 2.82 -3.14
N GLN A 173 7.17 3.51 -2.94
CA GLN A 173 7.07 4.98 -2.89
C GLN A 173 7.41 5.56 -1.51
N ASP A 174 7.79 4.72 -0.54
CA ASP A 174 8.28 5.19 0.77
C ASP A 174 9.62 5.93 0.60
N THR A 175 9.58 7.25 0.75
CA THR A 175 10.76 8.12 0.61
C THR A 175 11.85 7.80 1.63
N SER A 176 11.49 7.26 2.80
CA SER A 176 12.48 6.81 3.79
C SER A 176 13.23 5.56 3.31
N TRP A 177 12.56 4.69 2.53
CA TRP A 177 13.19 3.52 1.92
C TRP A 177 14.10 3.94 0.77
N ILE A 178 13.61 4.79 -0.12
CA ILE A 178 14.39 5.34 -1.25
C ILE A 178 15.63 6.06 -0.72
N GLY A 179 15.47 6.90 0.30
CA GLY A 179 16.60 7.59 0.94
C GLY A 179 17.59 6.64 1.60
N GLY A 180 17.12 5.58 2.27
CA GLY A 180 17.97 4.54 2.85
C GLY A 180 18.74 3.75 1.79
N MET A 181 18.10 3.43 0.67
CA MET A 181 18.71 2.77 -0.48
C MET A 181 19.86 3.61 -1.06
N HIS A 182 19.62 4.90 -1.32
CA HIS A 182 20.68 5.79 -1.83
C HIS A 182 21.89 5.92 -0.90
N ARG A 183 21.69 5.78 0.42
CA ARG A 183 22.78 5.76 1.42
C ARG A 183 23.44 4.39 1.59
N GLY A 184 22.85 3.33 1.04
CA GLY A 184 23.30 1.94 1.24
C GLY A 184 22.83 1.29 2.54
N ASP A 185 21.87 1.90 3.25
CA ASP A 185 21.28 1.37 4.49
C ASP A 185 20.32 0.20 4.21
N CYS A 186 19.85 0.07 2.97
CA CYS A 186 18.81 -0.87 2.56
C CYS A 186 19.14 -1.53 1.23
N SER A 187 18.63 -2.74 1.00
CA SER A 187 18.85 -3.50 -0.24
C SER A 187 18.07 -2.91 -1.42
N GLU A 188 18.80 -2.53 -2.48
CA GLU A 188 18.24 -2.12 -3.78
C GLU A 188 17.41 -3.24 -4.42
N LYS A 189 17.87 -4.48 -4.30
CA LYS A 189 17.20 -5.66 -4.88
C LYS A 189 15.78 -5.79 -4.32
N VAL A 190 15.64 -5.75 -2.99
CA VAL A 190 14.34 -5.93 -2.33
C VAL A 190 13.39 -4.77 -2.65
N TRP A 191 13.93 -3.55 -2.72
CA TRP A 191 13.15 -2.39 -3.14
C TRP A 191 12.67 -2.53 -4.58
N LEU A 192 13.56 -2.89 -5.51
CA LEU A 192 13.24 -3.02 -6.93
C LEU A 192 12.23 -4.16 -7.17
N GLU A 193 12.39 -5.31 -6.52
CA GLU A 193 11.38 -6.38 -6.56
C GLU A 193 10.01 -5.84 -6.15
N THR A 194 9.94 -5.10 -5.04
CA THR A 194 8.69 -4.51 -4.56
C THR A 194 8.12 -3.48 -5.54
N ALA A 195 8.97 -2.65 -6.15
CA ALA A 195 8.56 -1.69 -7.15
C ALA A 195 7.95 -2.41 -8.37
N LEU A 196 8.59 -3.45 -8.88
CA LEU A 196 8.10 -4.24 -10.01
C LEU A 196 6.74 -4.87 -9.71
N MET A 197 6.55 -5.44 -8.52
CA MET A 197 5.26 -6.00 -8.09
C MET A 197 4.13 -4.96 -8.07
N SER A 198 4.45 -3.66 -7.97
CA SER A 198 3.45 -2.59 -7.95
C SER A 198 3.15 -2.00 -9.33
N THR A 199 4.07 -2.13 -10.29
CA THR A 199 4.00 -1.42 -11.57
C THR A 199 3.75 -2.30 -12.79
N VAL A 200 4.04 -3.59 -12.71
CA VAL A 200 3.99 -4.50 -13.86
C VAL A 200 3.30 -5.80 -13.46
N ASP A 201 2.52 -6.38 -14.38
CA ASP A 201 1.97 -7.72 -14.22
C ASP A 201 3.12 -8.73 -14.17
N GLN A 202 3.17 -9.52 -13.09
CA GLN A 202 4.32 -10.39 -12.78
C GLN A 202 4.55 -11.49 -13.82
N ASP A 203 3.49 -11.94 -14.49
CA ASP A 203 3.55 -13.08 -15.39
C ASP A 203 4.46 -12.81 -16.61
N ASP A 204 4.70 -11.54 -16.94
CA ASP A 204 5.53 -11.12 -18.07
C ASP A 204 6.95 -10.70 -17.68
N VAL A 205 7.24 -10.55 -16.37
CA VAL A 205 8.54 -10.11 -15.86
C VAL A 205 9.35 -11.31 -15.41
N MET A 206 10.51 -11.49 -16.04
CA MET A 206 11.43 -12.58 -15.75
C MET A 206 12.69 -12.05 -15.08
N GLN A 207 13.06 -12.65 -13.96
CA GLN A 207 14.39 -12.46 -13.39
C GLN A 207 15.42 -13.21 -14.24
N LEU A 208 16.37 -12.48 -14.82
CA LEU A 208 17.44 -13.08 -15.62
C LEU A 208 18.60 -13.53 -14.74
N ASP A 209 18.94 -12.71 -13.74
CA ASP A 209 19.98 -12.98 -12.75
C ASP A 209 19.73 -12.13 -11.48
N GLN A 210 20.57 -12.28 -10.46
CA GLN A 210 20.54 -11.47 -9.26
C GLN A 210 20.63 -9.97 -9.62
N GLY A 211 19.52 -9.25 -9.40
CA GLY A 211 19.47 -7.80 -9.60
C GLY A 211 19.14 -7.36 -11.02
N VAL A 212 18.81 -8.27 -11.94
CA VAL A 212 18.38 -7.93 -13.31
C VAL A 212 17.07 -8.64 -13.67
N TRP A 213 16.09 -7.86 -14.11
CA TRP A 213 14.80 -8.33 -14.59
C TRP A 213 14.54 -7.84 -16.00
N CYS A 214 13.76 -8.60 -16.76
CA CYS A 214 13.45 -8.28 -18.16
C CYS A 214 12.00 -8.65 -18.48
N MET A 215 11.38 -7.84 -19.32
CA MET A 215 10.09 -8.12 -19.97
C MET A 215 10.25 -7.90 -21.47
N VAL A 216 9.88 -8.90 -22.27
CA VAL A 216 9.95 -8.83 -23.74
C VAL A 216 8.60 -8.41 -24.28
N HIS A 217 8.56 -7.28 -24.99
CA HIS A 217 7.32 -6.73 -25.57
C HIS A 217 7.08 -7.22 -27.00
N ARG A 218 8.16 -7.45 -27.74
CA ARG A 218 8.10 -7.86 -29.14
C ARG A 218 9.35 -8.66 -29.48
N GLU A 219 9.18 -9.69 -30.29
CA GLU A 219 10.26 -10.52 -30.81
C GLU A 219 10.35 -10.44 -32.33
N TRP A 220 11.54 -10.76 -32.84
CA TRP A 220 11.82 -11.05 -34.23
C TRP A 220 11.53 -12.52 -34.56
N GLU A 221 11.27 -12.79 -35.84
CA GLU A 221 11.20 -14.16 -36.35
C GLU A 221 12.57 -14.86 -36.28
N GLN A 222 13.66 -14.11 -36.50
CA GLN A 222 15.04 -14.61 -36.45
C GLN A 222 15.77 -14.05 -35.23
N SER A 223 16.72 -14.84 -34.71
CA SER A 223 17.58 -14.42 -33.60
C SER A 223 18.70 -13.53 -34.10
N LEU A 224 19.11 -12.56 -33.27
CA LEU A 224 20.39 -11.91 -33.43
C LEU A 224 21.51 -12.95 -33.26
N GLU A 225 22.50 -12.90 -34.15
CA GLU A 225 23.70 -13.76 -34.10
C GLU A 225 24.92 -12.93 -33.69
N ASP A 226 25.94 -13.61 -33.15
CA ASP A 226 27.21 -12.98 -32.77
C ASP A 226 27.84 -12.25 -33.97
N GLY A 227 28.29 -11.02 -33.73
CA GLY A 227 28.87 -10.17 -34.77
C GLY A 227 27.85 -9.42 -35.64
N MET A 228 26.53 -9.64 -35.49
CA MET A 228 25.54 -8.76 -36.11
C MET A 228 25.55 -7.38 -35.47
N SER A 229 25.68 -6.33 -36.28
CA SER A 229 25.50 -4.95 -35.85
C SER A 229 24.03 -4.54 -35.93
N VAL A 230 23.55 -3.87 -34.90
CA VAL A 230 22.20 -3.30 -34.80
C VAL A 230 22.27 -1.88 -34.26
N LEU A 231 21.24 -1.08 -34.52
CA LEU A 231 21.05 0.19 -33.84
C LEU A 231 20.17 -0.06 -32.60
N LEU A 232 20.70 0.29 -31.44
CA LEU A 232 19.94 0.28 -30.19
C LEU A 232 19.40 1.68 -29.93
N LYS A 233 18.10 1.77 -29.69
CA LYS A 233 17.44 2.94 -29.13
C LYS A 233 17.09 2.63 -27.68
N ILE A 234 17.75 3.31 -26.75
CA ILE A 234 17.70 3.01 -25.32
C ILE A 234 17.11 4.22 -24.60
N HIS A 235 15.94 4.04 -24.00
CA HIS A 235 15.37 5.00 -23.08
C HIS A 235 15.67 4.55 -21.63
N THR A 236 16.59 5.27 -20.98
CA THR A 236 16.99 5.02 -19.60
C THR A 236 16.17 5.91 -18.66
N ALA A 237 15.57 5.32 -17.64
CA ALA A 237 14.79 6.05 -16.64
C ALA A 237 15.09 5.52 -15.23
N THR A 238 15.02 6.39 -14.23
CA THR A 238 14.97 5.94 -12.83
C THR A 238 13.58 5.41 -12.50
N MET A 239 13.49 4.44 -11.61
CA MET A 239 12.21 3.88 -11.17
C MET A 239 11.28 4.90 -10.46
N THR A 240 11.85 5.99 -9.95
CA THR A 240 11.14 7.11 -9.32
C THR A 240 10.73 8.21 -10.31
N GLY A 241 11.14 8.12 -11.58
CA GLY A 241 10.90 9.15 -12.60
C GLY A 241 11.73 10.44 -12.45
N SER A 242 12.73 10.46 -11.56
CA SER A 242 13.60 11.64 -11.35
C SER A 242 14.57 11.93 -12.50
N PHE A 243 14.85 10.94 -13.35
CA PHE A 243 15.75 11.05 -14.48
C PHE A 243 15.24 10.20 -15.63
N GLU A 244 15.30 10.75 -16.84
CA GLU A 244 15.01 10.09 -18.10
C GLU A 244 15.98 10.57 -19.19
N ARG A 245 16.45 9.66 -20.02
CA ARG A 245 17.34 9.96 -21.14
C ARG A 245 17.20 8.96 -22.26
N GLU A 246 17.07 9.45 -23.49
CA GLU A 246 17.18 8.63 -24.70
C GLU A 246 18.62 8.66 -25.23
N THR A 247 19.14 7.48 -25.58
CA THR A 247 20.44 7.32 -26.25
C THR A 247 20.27 6.38 -27.44
N GLN A 248 21.00 6.66 -28.51
CA GLN A 248 21.04 5.79 -29.68
C GLN A 248 22.50 5.42 -29.97
N MET A 249 22.77 4.14 -30.21
CA MET A 249 24.11 3.68 -30.51
C MET A 249 24.11 2.45 -31.41
N GLU A 250 25.15 2.34 -32.23
CA GLU A 250 25.49 1.10 -32.90
C GLU A 250 26.10 0.14 -31.88
N TRP A 251 25.62 -1.11 -31.91
CA TRP A 251 26.11 -2.18 -31.05
C TRP A 251 26.21 -3.46 -31.86
N SER A 252 27.26 -4.23 -31.61
CA SER A 252 27.46 -5.55 -32.22
C SER A 252 27.32 -6.62 -31.16
N MET A 253 26.58 -7.68 -31.44
CA MET A 253 26.40 -8.75 -30.46
C MET A 253 27.74 -9.43 -30.12
N GLY A 254 28.04 -9.53 -28.83
CA GLY A 254 29.27 -10.14 -28.31
C GLY A 254 30.44 -9.18 -28.07
N THR A 255 30.28 -7.87 -28.27
CA THR A 255 31.31 -6.88 -27.89
C THR A 255 31.18 -6.49 -26.41
N PRO A 256 32.12 -6.89 -25.54
CA PRO A 256 32.02 -6.58 -24.11
C PRO A 256 32.29 -5.10 -23.85
N ASN A 257 31.69 -4.57 -22.77
CA ASN A 257 31.92 -3.23 -22.22
C ASN A 257 31.41 -2.08 -23.11
N GLN A 258 30.51 -2.33 -24.05
CA GLN A 258 29.84 -1.26 -24.81
C GLN A 258 28.53 -0.83 -24.16
N LEU A 259 27.88 -1.76 -23.46
CA LEU A 259 26.65 -1.51 -22.73
C LEU A 259 26.89 -1.73 -21.24
N VAL A 260 25.96 -1.24 -20.43
CA VAL A 260 25.93 -1.66 -19.03
C VAL A 260 25.60 -3.14 -18.93
N GLU A 261 26.13 -3.78 -17.90
CA GLU A 261 26.04 -5.22 -17.70
C GLU A 261 24.60 -5.76 -17.77
N ALA A 262 23.63 -5.05 -17.21
CA ALA A 262 22.22 -5.44 -17.27
C ALA A 262 21.69 -5.57 -18.70
N LEU A 263 22.09 -4.66 -19.59
CA LEU A 263 21.67 -4.68 -21.00
C LEU A 263 22.37 -5.80 -21.77
N GLU A 264 23.68 -5.99 -21.56
CA GLU A 264 24.42 -7.10 -22.19
C GLU A 264 23.79 -8.45 -21.82
N ARG A 265 23.54 -8.67 -20.52
CA ARG A 265 22.89 -9.89 -20.02
C ARG A 265 21.50 -10.08 -20.62
N ALA A 266 20.69 -9.02 -20.69
CA ALA A 266 19.33 -9.10 -21.23
C ALA A 266 19.31 -9.43 -22.72
N LEU A 267 20.14 -8.77 -23.52
CA LEU A 267 20.23 -9.01 -24.96
C LEU A 267 20.79 -10.40 -25.27
N SER A 268 21.79 -10.87 -24.52
CA SER A 268 22.30 -12.24 -24.64
C SER A 268 21.27 -13.29 -24.23
N ALA A 269 20.47 -13.04 -23.19
CA ALA A 269 19.43 -13.97 -22.75
C ALA A 269 18.19 -13.97 -23.66
N LYS A 270 17.94 -12.86 -24.37
CA LYS A 270 16.79 -12.65 -25.26
C LYS A 270 17.23 -12.16 -26.65
N PRO A 271 17.97 -12.98 -27.41
CA PRO A 271 18.55 -12.55 -28.69
C PRO A 271 17.50 -12.39 -29.79
N ARG A 272 16.27 -12.88 -29.58
CA ARG A 272 15.13 -12.65 -30.49
C ARG A 272 14.34 -11.39 -30.15
N SER A 273 14.67 -10.68 -29.09
CA SER A 273 13.91 -9.48 -28.72
C SER A 273 14.06 -8.40 -29.78
N ARG A 274 12.95 -7.72 -30.08
CA ARG A 274 12.88 -6.49 -30.87
C ARG A 274 12.65 -5.28 -29.97
N ARG A 275 11.80 -5.47 -28.95
CA ARG A 275 11.55 -4.48 -27.92
C ARG A 275 11.47 -5.18 -26.58
N LEU A 276 12.22 -4.69 -25.61
CA LEU A 276 12.20 -5.21 -24.25
C LEU A 276 12.35 -4.06 -23.25
N THR A 277 11.94 -4.30 -22.01
CA THR A 277 12.27 -3.45 -20.87
C THR A 277 13.16 -4.24 -19.91
N VAL A 278 14.28 -3.64 -19.50
CA VAL A 278 15.20 -4.18 -18.51
C VAL A 278 15.12 -3.35 -17.25
N TRP A 279 15.12 -3.98 -16.10
CA TRP A 279 15.29 -3.31 -14.81
C TRP A 279 16.53 -3.85 -14.12
N SER A 280 17.28 -2.98 -13.48
CA SER A 280 18.49 -3.38 -12.78
C SER A 280 18.73 -2.61 -11.49
N ILE A 281 19.38 -3.28 -10.53
CA ILE A 281 20.08 -2.60 -9.43
C ILE A 281 21.29 -1.82 -9.98
N SER A 282 21.85 -0.93 -9.17
CA SER A 282 22.94 -0.06 -9.61
C SER A 282 24.20 -0.83 -9.99
N ASP A 283 24.50 -1.92 -9.28
CA ASP A 283 25.71 -2.74 -9.49
C ASP A 283 25.77 -3.36 -10.90
N CYS A 284 24.61 -3.61 -11.51
CA CYS A 284 24.52 -4.11 -12.89
C CYS A 284 24.36 -2.97 -13.93
N ALA A 285 24.48 -1.71 -13.49
CA ALA A 285 24.33 -0.52 -14.32
C ALA A 285 25.52 0.45 -14.18
N PHE A 286 25.36 1.54 -13.44
CA PHE A 286 26.38 2.58 -13.24
C PHE A 286 27.14 2.43 -11.91
N GLY A 287 27.04 1.27 -11.27
CA GLY A 287 27.69 0.98 -9.99
C GLY A 287 27.09 1.74 -8.81
N THR A 288 27.65 1.49 -7.62
CA THR A 288 27.18 2.10 -6.37
C THR A 288 27.35 3.61 -6.33
N ASP A 289 28.33 4.14 -7.06
CA ASP A 289 28.63 5.58 -7.09
C ASP A 289 27.69 6.34 -8.03
N GLY A 290 26.94 5.62 -8.88
CA GLY A 290 26.08 6.21 -9.89
C GLY A 290 26.89 6.89 -10.99
N SER A 291 26.28 7.89 -11.64
CA SER A 291 26.96 8.67 -12.67
C SER A 291 26.55 10.15 -12.57
N PRO A 292 27.30 10.95 -11.80
CA PRO A 292 27.00 12.37 -11.58
C PRO A 292 26.98 13.18 -12.88
N GLU A 293 27.84 12.84 -13.84
CA GLU A 293 27.95 13.53 -15.13
C GLU A 293 26.66 13.50 -15.95
N ILE A 294 25.87 12.44 -15.78
CA ILE A 294 24.58 12.25 -16.45
C ILE A 294 23.41 12.39 -15.48
N GLY A 295 23.64 12.81 -14.23
CA GLY A 295 22.61 13.07 -13.24
C GLY A 295 22.00 11.83 -12.57
N ILE A 296 22.70 10.69 -12.58
CA ILE A 296 22.24 9.46 -11.90
C ILE A 296 22.85 9.41 -10.50
N PRO A 297 22.04 9.44 -9.42
CA PRO A 297 22.55 9.35 -8.05
C PRO A 297 23.19 7.99 -7.74
N SER A 298 23.94 7.94 -6.64
CA SER A 298 24.45 6.68 -6.08
C SER A 298 23.32 5.68 -5.80
N ARG A 299 23.60 4.39 -6.01
CA ARG A 299 22.70 3.28 -5.65
C ARG A 299 21.28 3.45 -6.18
N THR A 300 21.18 3.77 -7.46
CA THR A 300 19.90 4.05 -8.12
C THR A 300 19.53 2.91 -9.06
N PRO A 301 18.46 2.15 -8.77
CA PRO A 301 17.89 1.20 -9.71
C PRO A 301 17.33 1.89 -10.96
N LEU A 302 17.54 1.26 -12.11
CA LEU A 302 17.20 1.83 -13.41
C LEU A 302 16.24 0.93 -14.20
N ARG A 303 15.49 1.57 -15.09
CA ARG A 303 14.70 0.97 -16.16
C ARG A 303 15.33 1.36 -17.49
N PHE A 304 15.46 0.39 -18.39
CA PHE A 304 15.87 0.60 -19.77
C PHE A 304 14.79 0.07 -20.69
N ASP A 305 14.13 0.94 -21.43
CA ASP A 305 13.27 0.52 -22.54
C ASP A 305 14.14 0.49 -23.81
N VAL A 306 14.34 -0.70 -24.36
CA VAL A 306 15.24 -0.96 -25.48
C VAL A 306 14.44 -1.33 -26.71
N GLU A 307 14.67 -0.61 -27.79
CA GLU A 307 14.22 -0.96 -29.13
C GLU A 307 15.43 -1.28 -30.01
N ILE A 308 15.40 -2.45 -30.64
CA ILE A 308 16.47 -2.98 -31.47
C ILE A 308 16.04 -2.83 -32.93
N LEU A 309 16.81 -2.06 -33.69
CA LEU A 309 16.55 -1.76 -35.09
C LEU A 309 17.64 -2.38 -35.99
N PRO A 310 17.28 -3.19 -37.00
CA PRO A 310 18.24 -3.67 -37.97
C PRO A 310 18.76 -2.50 -38.80
N PHE A 311 20.06 -2.47 -39.11
CA PHE A 311 20.63 -1.42 -39.97
C PHE A 311 19.97 -1.34 -41.36
N GLN A 312 19.47 -2.47 -41.88
CA GLN A 312 18.78 -2.52 -43.17
C GLN A 312 17.45 -1.73 -43.16
N GLU A 313 16.76 -1.61 -42.02
CA GLU A 313 15.49 -0.85 -41.93
C GLU A 313 15.74 0.68 -41.88
N LEU A 314 16.89 1.14 -41.38
CA LEU A 314 17.27 2.55 -41.31
C LEU A 314 17.64 3.17 -42.67
N ILE A 315 18.11 2.34 -43.60
CA ILE A 315 18.40 2.78 -44.98
C ILE A 315 17.08 3.02 -45.75
N LEU A 316 16.02 2.28 -45.42
CA LEU A 316 14.71 2.41 -46.06
C LEU A 316 13.89 3.58 -45.50
N SER A 317 14.03 3.92 -44.21
CA SER A 317 13.30 5.05 -43.60
C SER A 317 13.87 6.43 -43.93
N LYS A 318 15.12 6.52 -44.42
CA LYS A 318 15.73 7.77 -44.91
C LYS A 318 15.49 8.04 -46.40
N ASN A 319 14.92 7.07 -47.12
CA ASN A 319 14.65 7.17 -48.56
C ASN A 319 13.15 7.36 -48.88
N ASN A 320 12.32 7.62 -47.86
CA ASN A 320 10.93 8.08 -47.98
C ASN A 320 10.78 9.41 -47.22
#